data_AF-A0A1Q6NFC8-F1
#
_entry.id   AF-A0A1Q6NFC8-F1
#
_cell.length_a   1.000
_cell.length_b   1.000
_cell.length_c   1.000
_cell.angle_alpha   90.00
_cell.angle_beta   90.00
_cell.angle_gamma   90.00
#
_symmetry.space_group_name_H-M   'P 1'
#
loop_
_entity.id
_entity.type
_entity.pdbx_description
1 polymer ?
#
loop_
_entity_poly.entity_id
_entity_poly.type
_entity_poly.pdbx_seq_one_letter_code
_entity_poly.pdbx_strand_id
1 'polypeptide(L)'
;MRESLICIGKIGKKGYYFEDTGIQIFSYEELCYYLKRHMICYIHTLPGEDLLVYLRDELGLEKLYKQLIRLTDPEKDQMKYFSALFREGHYFNEDEIRDILDEYRSLMNAPVYRQKKWMGDLLVRSGRSARALESYQEALAEEDLEKNEIGRIYHNIGIAESKLFRFQNAKIAFIKAYQHLGEEKSLFYYYAITALLEGIEAAGEELKEFEDSDMLLDAFEEKFAEYQEDFQYNAVSEIYKKIVFLNENGKEEEAKIKKKRLVRSLQRDFRKEIEI
;
A
#
# COMPACT_ATOMS: atom_id res chain seq x y z
N MET A 1 -24.80 -6.85 21.23
CA MET A 1 -25.71 -6.58 20.09
C MET A 1 -25.09 -5.42 19.34
N ARG A 2 -24.69 -5.58 18.07
CA ARG A 2 -24.35 -4.39 17.27
C ARG A 2 -25.67 -3.68 16.99
N GLU A 3 -25.79 -2.46 17.51
CA GLU A 3 -26.91 -1.57 17.19
C GLU A 3 -26.96 -1.37 15.67
N SER A 4 -28.17 -1.27 15.12
CA SER A 4 -28.36 -1.00 13.70
C SER A 4 -27.74 0.36 13.36
N LEU A 5 -26.78 0.38 12.43
CA LEU A 5 -26.20 1.61 11.90
C LEU A 5 -27.22 2.30 10.98
N ILE A 6 -27.63 3.51 11.33
CA ILE A 6 -28.49 4.34 10.48
C ILE A 6 -27.58 5.15 9.56
N CYS A 7 -27.57 4.83 8.27
CA CYS A 7 -26.81 5.61 7.29
C CYS A 7 -27.38 7.02 7.15
N ILE A 8 -26.51 8.01 6.92
CA ILE A 8 -26.89 9.41 6.73
C ILE A 8 -26.63 9.92 5.31
N GLY A 9 -27.35 10.97 4.94
CA GLY A 9 -27.21 11.60 3.63
C GLY A 9 -27.75 10.73 2.49
N LYS A 10 -27.22 10.97 1.29
CA LYS A 10 -27.54 10.24 0.05
C LYS A 10 -26.32 9.45 -0.38
N ILE A 11 -26.55 8.36 -1.10
CA ILE A 11 -25.49 7.68 -1.86
C ILE A 11 -25.18 8.54 -3.09
N GLY A 12 -23.93 8.96 -3.23
CA GLY A 12 -23.45 9.74 -4.35
C GLY A 12 -23.60 8.99 -5.67
N LYS A 13 -23.95 9.70 -6.75
CA LYS A 13 -24.05 9.10 -8.09
C LYS A 13 -22.66 9.00 -8.73
N LYS A 14 -21.81 9.96 -8.41
CA LYS A 14 -20.39 9.94 -8.72
C LYS A 14 -19.64 9.69 -7.42
N GLY A 15 -18.64 8.82 -7.43
CA GLY A 15 -17.84 8.56 -6.24
C GLY A 15 -16.68 9.53 -6.12
N TYR A 16 -16.33 9.91 -4.90
CA TYR A 16 -15.13 10.70 -4.61
C TYR A 16 -13.89 9.80 -4.65
N TYR A 17 -12.85 10.21 -5.38
CA TYR A 17 -11.65 9.42 -5.60
C TYR A 17 -10.47 10.00 -4.81
N PHE A 18 -9.91 9.20 -3.91
CA PHE A 18 -8.70 9.56 -3.17
C PHE A 18 -7.46 9.19 -3.98
N GLU A 19 -6.80 10.18 -4.56
CA GLU A 19 -5.67 9.99 -5.48
C GLU A 19 -4.53 9.17 -4.88
N ASP A 20 -4.18 9.46 -3.63
CA ASP A 20 -3.09 8.82 -2.87
C ASP A 20 -3.27 7.30 -2.73
N THR A 21 -4.52 6.84 -2.68
CA THR A 21 -4.82 5.42 -2.40
C THR A 21 -5.50 4.71 -3.55
N GLY A 22 -6.03 5.45 -4.52
CA GLY A 22 -6.84 4.94 -5.61
C GLY A 22 -8.21 4.41 -5.20
N ILE A 23 -8.66 4.74 -3.98
CA ILE A 23 -9.94 4.28 -3.44
C ILE A 23 -11.04 5.28 -3.79
N GLN A 24 -12.18 4.77 -4.22
CA GLN A 24 -13.37 5.57 -4.49
C GLN A 24 -14.46 5.26 -3.45
N ILE A 25 -15.08 6.32 -2.92
CA ILE A 25 -16.19 6.23 -1.97
C ILE A 25 -17.47 6.82 -2.56
N PHE A 26 -18.62 6.38 -2.07
CA PHE A 26 -19.94 6.82 -2.53
C PHE A 26 -20.87 7.25 -1.38
N SER A 27 -20.45 7.03 -0.13
CA SER A 27 -21.24 7.31 1.07
C SER A 27 -20.41 7.92 2.19
N TYR A 28 -21.09 8.50 3.17
CA TYR A 28 -20.44 9.04 4.36
C TYR A 28 -19.83 7.94 5.24
N GLU A 29 -20.47 6.77 5.30
CA GLU A 29 -19.96 5.64 6.08
C GLU A 29 -18.67 5.08 5.45
N GLU A 30 -18.60 5.01 4.13
CA GLU A 30 -17.36 4.67 3.41
C GLU A 30 -16.28 5.72 3.64
N LEU A 31 -16.63 7.01 3.68
CA LEU A 31 -15.68 8.07 4.06
C LEU A 31 -15.14 7.86 5.47
N CYS A 32 -16.01 7.59 6.45
CA CYS A 32 -15.60 7.38 7.83
C CYS A 32 -14.68 6.16 7.95
N TYR A 33 -15.05 5.06 7.29
CA TYR A 33 -14.26 3.83 7.26
C TYR A 33 -12.89 4.06 6.58
N TYR A 34 -12.88 4.81 5.48
CA TYR A 34 -11.66 5.18 4.78
C TYR A 34 -10.74 6.03 5.67
N LEU A 35 -11.23 7.16 6.18
CA LEU A 35 -10.41 8.09 6.95
C LEU A 35 -9.80 7.44 8.19
N LYS A 36 -10.57 6.62 8.94
CA LYS A 36 -10.05 5.87 10.10
C LYS A 36 -8.75 5.11 9.79
N ARG A 37 -8.62 4.55 8.58
CA ARG A 37 -7.46 3.74 8.18
C ARG A 37 -6.34 4.52 7.48
N HIS A 38 -6.63 5.75 7.06
CA HIS A 38 -5.74 6.55 6.21
C HIS A 38 -5.40 7.90 6.84
N MET A 39 -5.55 8.05 8.16
CA MET A 39 -5.25 9.29 8.87
C MET A 39 -3.79 9.76 8.71
N ILE A 40 -2.86 8.84 8.42
CA ILE A 40 -1.46 9.20 8.11
C ILE A 40 -1.35 10.16 6.92
N CYS A 41 -2.26 10.09 5.94
CA CYS A 41 -2.32 11.01 4.78
C CYS A 41 -2.53 12.48 5.21
N TYR A 42 -3.11 12.68 6.38
CA TYR A 42 -3.57 13.99 6.82
C TYR A 42 -2.77 14.55 7.97
N ILE A 43 -1.65 13.98 8.41
CA ILE A 43 -0.88 14.50 9.57
C ILE A 43 -0.38 15.95 9.41
N HIS A 44 -0.16 16.41 8.17
CA HIS A 44 0.32 17.77 7.87
C HIS A 44 -0.64 18.56 6.98
N THR A 45 -1.85 18.05 6.77
CA THR A 45 -2.83 18.68 5.88
C THR A 45 -4.25 18.37 6.35
N LEU A 46 -5.25 18.86 5.63
CA LEU A 46 -6.65 18.50 5.77
C LEU A 46 -7.15 17.91 4.45
N PRO A 47 -8.26 17.16 4.46
CA PRO A 47 -8.92 16.81 3.22
C PRO A 47 -9.25 18.05 2.41
N GLY A 48 -9.07 17.96 1.09
CA GLY A 48 -9.23 19.08 0.18
C GLY A 48 -10.64 19.67 0.17
N GLU A 49 -10.75 20.91 -0.31
CA GLU A 49 -12.05 21.59 -0.45
C GLU A 49 -13.02 20.84 -1.38
N ASP A 50 -12.48 20.09 -2.34
CA ASP A 50 -13.22 19.22 -3.24
C ASP A 50 -13.99 18.11 -2.49
N LEU A 51 -13.42 17.53 -1.42
CA LEU A 51 -14.16 16.60 -0.56
C LEU A 51 -15.30 17.30 0.16
N LEU A 52 -15.11 18.54 0.62
CA LEU A 52 -16.17 19.31 1.27
C LEU A 52 -17.33 19.59 0.31
N VAL A 53 -17.02 19.96 -0.94
CA VAL A 53 -18.02 20.12 -2.01
C VAL A 53 -18.74 18.81 -2.28
N TYR A 54 -18.01 17.68 -2.31
CA TYR A 54 -18.60 16.34 -2.48
C TYR A 54 -19.60 15.99 -1.38
N LEU A 55 -19.24 16.22 -0.11
CA LEU A 55 -20.13 16.02 1.04
C LEU A 55 -21.43 16.81 0.88
N ARG A 56 -21.33 18.06 0.42
CA ARG A 56 -22.48 18.94 0.23
C ARG A 56 -23.37 18.50 -0.94
N ASP A 57 -22.79 18.36 -2.12
CA ASP A 57 -23.53 18.29 -3.38
C ASP A 57 -23.95 16.86 -3.74
N GLU A 58 -23.06 15.88 -3.54
CA GLU A 58 -23.35 14.48 -3.87
C GLU A 58 -24.00 13.73 -2.70
N LEU A 59 -23.50 13.92 -1.46
CA LEU A 59 -24.04 13.23 -0.28
C LEU A 59 -25.16 14.01 0.43
N GLY A 60 -25.37 15.29 0.10
CA GLY A 60 -26.43 16.11 0.71
C GLY A 60 -26.17 16.52 2.17
N LEU A 61 -24.92 16.51 2.62
CA LEU A 61 -24.51 16.79 4.00
C LEU A 61 -24.15 18.28 4.20
N GLU A 62 -25.09 19.16 3.88
CA GLU A 62 -24.94 20.62 3.95
C GLU A 62 -24.53 21.13 5.34
N LYS A 63 -25.08 20.52 6.40
CA LYS A 63 -24.76 20.88 7.79
C LYS A 63 -23.30 20.57 8.12
N LEU A 64 -22.83 19.38 7.75
CA LEU A 64 -21.44 18.98 7.95
C LEU A 64 -20.48 19.85 7.14
N TYR A 65 -20.80 20.11 5.87
CA TYR A 65 -20.04 21.03 5.02
C TYR A 65 -19.84 22.39 5.70
N LYS A 66 -20.92 23.01 6.20
CA LYS A 66 -20.87 24.31 6.88
C LYS A 66 -20.05 24.30 8.17
N GLN A 67 -19.95 23.16 8.85
CA GLN A 67 -19.10 23.01 10.02
C GLN A 67 -17.63 22.88 9.62
N LEU A 68 -17.31 22.00 8.68
CA LEU A 68 -15.94 21.69 8.28
C LEU A 68 -15.27 22.82 7.49
N ILE A 69 -16.01 23.59 6.68
CA ILE A 69 -15.45 24.74 5.92
C ILE A 69 -14.96 25.88 6.83
N ARG A 70 -15.27 25.83 8.14
CA ARG A 70 -14.77 26.77 9.14
C ARG A 70 -13.50 26.29 9.84
N LEU A 71 -13.08 25.07 9.56
CA LEU A 71 -11.96 24.36 10.17
C LEU A 71 -10.91 24.10 9.09
N THR A 72 -10.18 25.14 8.70
CA THR A 72 -9.31 25.11 7.51
C THR A 72 -7.82 25.20 7.83
N ASP A 73 -7.45 25.45 9.09
CA ASP A 73 -6.05 25.53 9.53
C ASP A 73 -5.55 24.13 9.95
N PRO A 74 -4.66 23.46 9.18
CA PRO A 74 -4.20 22.12 9.51
C PRO A 74 -3.48 22.03 10.85
N GLU A 75 -2.80 23.10 11.28
CA GLU A 75 -2.06 23.12 12.54
C GLU A 75 -2.99 23.24 13.76
N LYS A 76 -4.11 23.95 13.61
CA LYS A 76 -5.02 24.27 14.74
C LYS A 76 -6.30 23.46 14.76
N ASP A 77 -6.82 23.11 13.59
CA ASP A 77 -8.19 22.64 13.43
C ASP A 77 -8.29 21.14 13.17
N GLN A 78 -7.21 20.44 12.84
CA GLN A 78 -7.21 19.01 12.48
C GLN A 78 -8.01 18.12 13.42
N MET A 79 -7.74 18.19 14.73
CA MET A 79 -8.45 17.39 15.72
C MET A 79 -9.94 17.72 15.74
N LYS A 80 -10.30 19.00 15.68
CA LYS A 80 -11.69 19.44 15.66
C LYS A 80 -12.38 19.02 14.36
N TYR A 81 -11.67 19.07 13.24
CA TYR A 81 -12.15 18.68 11.93
C TYR A 81 -12.56 17.22 11.91
N PHE A 82 -11.64 16.30 12.24
CA PHE A 82 -11.94 14.87 12.26
C PHE A 82 -12.98 14.51 13.33
N SER A 83 -12.94 15.19 14.48
CA SER A 83 -13.92 14.99 15.55
C SER A 83 -15.34 15.44 15.13
N ALA A 84 -15.48 16.54 14.39
CA ALA A 84 -16.76 16.96 13.83
C ALA A 84 -17.22 16.01 12.72
N LEU A 85 -16.29 15.61 11.83
CA LEU A 85 -16.57 14.69 10.75
C LEU A 85 -17.12 13.37 11.25
N PHE A 86 -16.43 12.68 12.18
CA PHE A 86 -16.83 11.35 12.62
C PHE A 86 -18.14 11.34 13.45
N ARG A 87 -18.50 12.45 14.10
CA ARG A 87 -19.71 12.52 14.93
C ARG A 87 -21.01 12.68 14.15
N GLU A 88 -21.00 13.31 12.97
CA GLU A 88 -22.25 13.75 12.30
C GLU A 88 -23.22 12.60 12.01
N GLY A 89 -22.69 11.45 11.57
CA GLY A 89 -23.52 10.30 11.17
C GLY A 89 -23.59 9.15 12.15
N HIS A 90 -23.02 9.28 13.36
CA HIS A 90 -23.04 8.22 14.38
C HIS A 90 -22.54 6.84 13.88
N TYR A 91 -21.69 6.82 12.85
CA TYR A 91 -21.06 5.60 12.34
C TYR A 91 -20.12 4.98 13.39
N PHE A 92 -19.48 5.85 14.17
CA PHE A 92 -18.71 5.51 15.36
C PHE A 92 -19.42 6.05 16.59
N ASN A 93 -19.36 5.33 17.70
CA ASN A 93 -19.78 5.86 18.99
C ASN A 93 -18.70 6.78 19.61
N GLU A 94 -19.03 7.52 20.68
CA GLU A 94 -18.09 8.49 21.28
C GLU A 94 -16.82 7.85 21.87
N ASP A 95 -16.84 6.58 22.28
CA ASP A 95 -15.64 5.87 22.72
C ASP A 95 -14.74 5.54 21.51
N GLU A 96 -15.32 5.00 20.43
CA GLU A 96 -14.60 4.72 19.18
C GLU A 96 -14.01 6.00 18.55
N ILE A 97 -14.73 7.12 18.60
CA ILE A 97 -14.23 8.40 18.11
C ILE A 97 -13.05 8.87 18.96
N ARG A 98 -13.10 8.69 20.30
CA ARG A 98 -11.98 9.00 21.18
C ARG A 98 -10.75 8.16 20.84
N ASP A 99 -10.93 6.85 20.67
CA ASP A 99 -9.85 5.93 20.30
C ASP A 99 -9.21 6.33 18.96
N ILE A 100 -10.01 6.64 17.94
CA ILE A 100 -9.52 7.08 16.63
C ILE A 100 -8.71 8.39 16.75
N LEU A 101 -9.18 9.36 17.52
CA LEU A 101 -8.48 10.64 17.68
C LEU A 101 -7.21 10.52 18.53
N ASP A 102 -7.16 9.59 19.48
CA ASP A 102 -5.96 9.30 20.27
C ASP A 102 -4.91 8.54 19.45
N GLU A 103 -5.32 7.58 18.61
CA GLU A 103 -4.46 6.96 17.60
C GLU A 103 -3.90 8.03 16.65
N TYR A 104 -4.74 8.94 16.17
CA TYR A 104 -4.30 10.04 15.30
C TYR A 104 -3.30 10.97 15.99
N ARG A 105 -3.54 11.31 17.26
CA ARG A 105 -2.59 12.11 18.05
C ARG A 105 -1.23 11.41 18.15
N SER A 106 -1.25 10.10 18.32
CA SER A 106 -0.04 9.28 18.40
C SER A 106 0.71 9.26 17.06
N LEU A 107 0.00 9.26 15.92
CA LEU A 107 0.61 9.40 14.60
C LEU A 107 1.31 10.76 14.44
N MET A 108 0.63 11.86 14.78
CA MET A 108 1.20 13.22 14.68
C MET A 108 2.40 13.47 15.59
N ASN A 109 2.42 12.81 16.76
CA ASN A 109 3.51 12.96 17.74
C ASN A 109 4.64 11.95 17.53
N ALA A 110 4.51 11.01 16.58
CA ALA A 110 5.59 10.09 16.25
C ALA A 110 6.77 10.87 15.65
N PRO A 111 8.01 10.36 15.77
CA PRO A 111 9.16 10.96 15.08
C PRO A 111 8.92 11.10 13.57
N VAL A 112 9.43 12.17 12.96
CA VAL A 112 9.19 12.51 11.55
C VAL A 112 9.58 11.35 10.62
N TYR A 113 10.75 10.74 10.82
CA TYR A 113 11.19 9.58 10.02
C TYR A 113 10.14 8.44 10.02
N ARG A 114 9.46 8.23 11.15
CA ARG A 114 8.46 7.17 11.31
C ARG A 114 7.16 7.52 10.60
N GLN A 115 6.75 8.79 10.66
CA GLN A 115 5.61 9.30 9.90
C GLN A 115 5.83 9.10 8.39
N LYS A 116 7.01 9.49 7.89
CA LYS A 116 7.42 9.32 6.49
C LYS A 116 7.48 7.86 6.06
N LYS A 117 8.07 7.00 6.90
CA LYS A 117 8.05 5.55 6.67
C LYS A 117 6.62 5.00 6.58
N TRP A 118 5.73 5.35 7.52
CA TRP A 118 4.34 4.87 7.50
C TRP A 118 3.55 5.37 6.30
N MET A 119 3.83 6.60 5.83
CA MET A 119 3.30 7.10 4.57
C MET A 119 3.76 6.21 3.40
N GLY A 120 5.07 5.91 3.31
CA GLY A 120 5.60 4.98 2.31
C GLY A 120 4.94 3.60 2.38
N ASP A 121 4.76 3.05 3.58
CA ASP A 121 4.12 1.74 3.80
C ASP A 121 2.67 1.74 3.31
N LEU A 122 1.95 2.85 3.52
CA LEU A 122 0.60 3.03 2.98
C LEU A 122 0.62 3.08 1.45
N LEU A 123 1.48 3.90 0.85
CA LEU A 123 1.58 4.08 -0.60
C LEU A 123 1.93 2.76 -1.31
N VAL A 124 2.86 1.96 -0.78
CA VAL A 124 3.17 0.62 -1.33
C VAL A 124 1.94 -0.28 -1.34
N ARG A 125 1.16 -0.30 -0.25
CA ARG A 125 -0.06 -1.12 -0.14
C ARG A 125 -1.17 -0.63 -1.07
N SER A 126 -1.21 0.67 -1.36
CA SER A 126 -2.13 1.29 -2.31
C SER A 126 -1.69 1.17 -3.77
N GLY A 127 -0.55 0.54 -4.04
CA GLY A 127 0.01 0.41 -5.38
C GLY A 127 0.47 1.75 -5.95
N ARG A 128 1.20 2.53 -5.14
CA ARG A 128 1.89 3.79 -5.48
C ARG A 128 3.37 3.70 -5.13
N SER A 129 4.03 2.63 -5.55
CA SER A 129 5.42 2.35 -5.15
C SER A 129 6.40 3.46 -5.55
N ALA A 130 6.19 4.16 -6.66
CA ALA A 130 7.04 5.29 -7.05
C ALA A 130 7.02 6.42 -6.00
N ARG A 131 5.83 6.86 -5.57
CA ARG A 131 5.67 7.87 -4.50
C ARG A 131 6.15 7.37 -3.15
N ALA A 132 5.99 6.07 -2.88
CA ALA A 132 6.47 5.49 -1.63
C ALA A 132 7.98 5.62 -1.47
N LEU A 133 8.75 5.51 -2.57
CA LEU A 133 10.20 5.68 -2.55
C LEU A 133 10.61 7.09 -2.10
N GLU A 134 9.88 8.13 -2.52
CA GLU A 134 10.12 9.50 -2.06
C GLU A 134 9.93 9.61 -0.54
N SER A 135 8.83 9.04 -0.03
CA SER A 135 8.56 9.03 1.42
C SER A 135 9.64 8.27 2.21
N TYR A 136 10.14 7.14 1.70
CA TYR A 136 11.23 6.42 2.35
C TYR A 136 12.57 7.15 2.27
N GLN A 137 12.86 7.85 1.18
CA GLN A 137 14.06 8.67 1.04
C GLN A 137 14.03 9.86 2.01
N GLU A 138 12.89 10.53 2.16
CA GLU A 138 12.68 11.55 3.17
C GLU A 138 12.86 10.98 4.59
N ALA A 139 12.35 9.78 4.86
CA ALA A 139 12.55 9.12 6.14
C ALA A 139 14.04 8.85 6.44
N LEU A 140 14.83 8.45 5.44
CA LEU A 140 16.27 8.23 5.58
C LEU A 140 17.10 9.52 5.67
N ALA A 141 16.53 10.67 5.30
CA ALA A 141 17.19 11.96 5.35
C ALA A 141 17.17 12.61 6.74
N GLU A 142 16.34 12.10 7.66
CA GLU A 142 16.31 12.56 9.05
C GLU A 142 17.63 12.25 9.76
N GLU A 143 17.97 13.06 10.77
CA GLU A 143 19.17 12.85 11.59
C GLU A 143 18.91 11.81 12.68
N ASP A 144 19.98 11.20 13.22
CA ASP A 144 19.96 10.30 14.38
C ASP A 144 19.05 9.06 14.26
N LEU A 145 18.82 8.52 13.05
CA LEU A 145 18.12 7.23 12.93
C LEU A 145 18.92 6.09 13.57
N GLU A 146 18.23 5.29 14.37
CA GLU A 146 18.74 4.02 14.85
C GLU A 146 19.04 3.07 13.69
N LYS A 147 20.13 2.30 13.82
CA LYS A 147 20.58 1.32 12.80
C LYS A 147 19.45 0.38 12.34
N ASN A 148 18.60 -0.06 13.27
CA ASN A 148 17.48 -0.97 12.97
C ASN A 148 16.39 -0.27 12.13
N GLU A 149 16.12 1.01 12.38
CA GLU A 149 15.11 1.74 11.60
C GLU A 149 15.59 2.00 10.18
N ILE A 150 16.88 2.31 9.99
CA ILE A 150 17.50 2.39 8.65
C ILE A 150 17.31 1.08 7.89
N GLY A 151 17.60 -0.05 8.52
CA GLY A 151 17.43 -1.36 7.89
C GLY A 151 15.99 -1.68 7.52
N ARG A 152 15.02 -1.33 8.38
CA ARG A 152 13.58 -1.50 8.09
C ARG A 152 13.12 -0.65 6.91
N ILE A 153 13.62 0.59 6.80
CA ILE A 153 13.29 1.46 5.67
C ILE A 153 13.90 0.89 4.37
N TYR A 154 15.16 0.43 4.39
CA TYR A 154 15.77 -0.22 3.23
C TYR A 154 15.04 -1.50 2.79
N HIS A 155 14.53 -2.28 3.74
CA HIS A 155 13.70 -3.45 3.40
C HIS A 155 12.46 -3.01 2.60
N ASN A 156 11.76 -1.97 3.05
CA ASN A 156 10.56 -1.48 2.40
C ASN A 156 10.86 -0.79 1.05
N ILE A 157 12.02 -0.13 0.91
CA ILE A 157 12.54 0.33 -0.38
C ILE A 157 12.73 -0.86 -1.33
N GLY A 158 13.32 -1.96 -0.86
CA GLY A 158 13.47 -3.19 -1.65
C GLY A 158 12.14 -3.69 -2.19
N ILE A 159 11.10 -3.76 -1.34
CA ILE A 159 9.75 -4.15 -1.74
C ILE A 159 9.16 -3.20 -2.80
N ALA A 160 9.31 -1.88 -2.62
CA ALA A 160 8.81 -0.89 -3.56
C ALA A 160 9.54 -0.97 -4.92
N GLU A 161 10.88 -1.09 -4.93
CA GLU A 161 11.67 -1.25 -6.14
C GLU A 161 11.32 -2.57 -6.88
N SER A 162 11.07 -3.66 -6.14
CA SER A 162 10.59 -4.93 -6.73
C SER A 162 9.24 -4.77 -7.43
N LYS A 163 8.29 -4.05 -6.82
CA LYS A 163 6.98 -3.74 -7.43
C LYS A 163 7.09 -2.88 -8.69
N LEU A 164 8.16 -2.08 -8.79
CA LEU A 164 8.49 -1.30 -9.97
C LEU A 164 9.31 -2.06 -11.02
N PHE A 165 9.58 -3.36 -10.81
CA PHE A 165 10.47 -4.19 -11.64
C PHE A 165 11.91 -3.65 -11.74
N ARG A 166 12.35 -2.83 -10.77
CA ARG A 166 13.71 -2.28 -10.69
C ARG A 166 14.59 -3.20 -9.84
N PHE A 167 14.71 -4.44 -10.30
CA PHE A 167 15.24 -5.55 -9.51
C PHE A 167 16.67 -5.35 -8.99
N GLN A 168 17.53 -4.67 -9.76
CA GLN A 168 18.89 -4.39 -9.31
C GLN A 168 18.91 -3.43 -8.11
N ASN A 169 18.07 -2.38 -8.13
CA ASN A 169 17.90 -1.48 -6.98
C ASN A 169 17.30 -2.22 -5.78
N ALA A 170 16.33 -3.11 -6.04
CA ALA A 170 15.73 -3.93 -5.00
C ALA A 170 16.76 -4.85 -4.31
N LYS A 171 17.60 -5.57 -5.08
CA LYS A 171 18.71 -6.39 -4.55
C LYS A 171 19.63 -5.56 -3.64
N ILE A 172 20.06 -4.38 -4.11
CA ILE A 172 20.90 -3.47 -3.32
C ILE A 172 20.22 -3.06 -2.01
N ALA A 173 18.94 -2.71 -2.06
CA ALA A 173 18.19 -2.30 -0.87
C ALA A 173 18.03 -3.44 0.14
N PHE A 174 17.76 -4.67 -0.31
CA PHE A 174 17.67 -5.84 0.57
C PHE A 174 19.00 -6.20 1.24
N ILE A 175 20.12 -6.10 0.52
CA ILE A 175 21.45 -6.28 1.12
C ILE A 175 21.73 -5.23 2.19
N LYS A 176 21.43 -3.96 1.91
CA LYS A 176 21.55 -2.89 2.93
C LYS A 176 20.67 -3.20 4.14
N ALA A 177 19.41 -3.58 3.93
CA ALA A 177 18.51 -3.95 5.01
C ALA A 177 19.09 -5.08 5.89
N TYR A 178 19.65 -6.11 5.27
CA TYR A 178 20.31 -7.21 5.97
C TYR A 178 21.57 -6.76 6.75
N GLN A 179 22.43 -5.94 6.16
CA GLN A 179 23.61 -5.39 6.86
C GLN A 179 23.24 -4.59 8.12
N HIS A 180 22.06 -3.96 8.10
CA HIS A 180 21.55 -3.20 9.23
C HIS A 180 20.88 -4.09 10.30
N LEU A 181 20.04 -5.05 9.89
CA LEU A 181 19.15 -5.82 10.77
C LEU A 181 19.66 -7.22 11.12
N GLY A 182 20.45 -7.85 10.26
CA GLY A 182 20.76 -9.29 10.32
C GLY A 182 19.56 -10.20 10.06
N GLU A 183 18.42 -9.66 9.60
CA GLU A 183 17.19 -10.42 9.38
C GLU A 183 17.21 -11.19 8.05
N GLU A 184 17.14 -12.52 8.12
CA GLU A 184 17.09 -13.45 6.98
C GLU A 184 15.97 -13.12 5.98
N LYS A 185 14.87 -12.50 6.44
CA LYS A 185 13.76 -12.09 5.58
C LYS A 185 14.22 -11.19 4.42
N SER A 186 15.19 -10.30 4.63
CA SER A 186 15.70 -9.43 3.56
C SER A 186 16.54 -10.22 2.56
N LEU A 187 17.37 -11.15 3.04
CA LEU A 187 18.12 -12.06 2.17
C LEU A 187 17.20 -12.95 1.34
N PHE A 188 16.12 -13.46 1.92
CA PHE A 188 15.13 -14.25 1.18
C PHE A 188 14.63 -13.52 -0.07
N TYR A 189 14.27 -12.23 0.03
CA TYR A 189 13.81 -11.47 -1.14
C TYR A 189 14.93 -11.18 -2.15
N TYR A 190 16.16 -10.99 -1.68
CA TYR A 190 17.32 -10.88 -2.55
C TYR A 190 17.48 -12.15 -3.41
N TYR A 191 17.46 -13.34 -2.79
CA TYR A 191 17.58 -14.62 -3.50
C TYR A 191 16.36 -14.92 -4.36
N ALA A 192 15.16 -14.55 -3.94
CA ALA A 192 13.96 -14.71 -4.77
C ALA A 192 14.07 -13.90 -6.07
N ILE A 193 14.70 -12.72 -6.03
CA ILE A 193 14.99 -11.93 -7.23
C ILE A 193 16.08 -12.61 -8.07
N THR A 194 17.16 -13.10 -7.47
CA THR A 194 18.19 -13.88 -8.21
C THR A 194 17.55 -15.07 -8.91
N ALA A 195 16.73 -15.86 -8.20
CA ALA A 195 16.03 -17.02 -8.76
C ALA A 195 15.10 -16.64 -9.91
N LEU A 196 14.39 -15.51 -9.79
CA LEU A 196 13.49 -15.00 -10.83
C LEU A 196 14.24 -14.58 -12.10
N LEU A 197 15.43 -13.99 -11.97
CA LEU A 197 16.19 -13.44 -13.09
C LEU A 197 17.15 -14.45 -13.73
N GLU A 198 17.75 -15.30 -12.93
CA GLU A 198 18.92 -16.13 -13.29
C GLU A 198 18.67 -17.62 -13.05
N GLY A 199 17.57 -17.99 -12.37
CA GLY A 199 17.21 -19.37 -12.05
C GLY A 199 17.56 -19.76 -10.62
N ILE A 200 16.87 -20.79 -10.12
CA ILE A 200 16.99 -21.23 -8.71
C ILE A 200 18.41 -21.72 -8.36
N GLU A 201 19.10 -22.34 -9.32
CA GLU A 201 20.48 -22.79 -9.16
C GLU A 201 21.43 -21.63 -8.86
N ALA A 202 21.29 -20.49 -9.57
CA ALA A 202 22.10 -19.30 -9.35
C ALA A 202 21.87 -18.69 -7.95
N ALA A 203 20.61 -18.67 -7.50
CA ALA A 203 20.29 -18.24 -6.14
C ALA A 203 20.92 -19.18 -5.09
N GLY A 204 20.90 -20.50 -5.34
CA GLY A 204 21.53 -21.50 -4.48
C GLY A 204 23.05 -21.35 -4.40
N GLU A 205 23.73 -21.01 -5.49
CA GLU A 205 25.17 -20.72 -5.46
C GLU A 205 25.50 -19.45 -4.66
N GLU A 206 24.73 -18.36 -4.82
CA GLU A 206 24.91 -17.13 -4.02
C GLU A 206 24.61 -17.35 -2.52
N LEU A 207 23.74 -18.31 -2.17
CA LEU A 207 23.42 -18.69 -0.79
C LEU A 207 24.59 -19.39 -0.08
N LYS A 208 25.41 -20.14 -0.81
CA LYS A 208 26.58 -20.87 -0.26
C LYS A 208 27.68 -19.96 0.26
N GLU A 209 27.66 -18.67 -0.07
CA GLU A 209 28.65 -17.69 0.40
C GLU A 209 28.38 -17.23 1.85
N PHE A 210 27.26 -17.61 2.46
CA PHE A 210 26.86 -17.21 3.81
C PHE A 210 27.08 -18.33 4.84
N GLU A 211 27.37 -17.97 6.09
CA GLU A 211 27.40 -18.92 7.21
C GLU A 211 26.00 -19.57 7.39
N ASP A 212 25.96 -20.87 7.74
CA ASP A 212 24.72 -21.68 7.86
C ASP A 212 23.93 -21.87 6.54
N SER A 213 24.61 -21.84 5.39
CA SER A 213 24.03 -21.91 4.04
C SER A 213 23.03 -23.05 3.80
N ASP A 214 23.26 -24.24 4.36
CA ASP A 214 22.44 -25.43 4.06
C ASP A 214 21.02 -25.30 4.62
N MET A 215 20.87 -24.82 5.86
CA MET A 215 19.55 -24.60 6.47
C MET A 215 18.80 -23.43 5.80
N LEU A 216 19.53 -22.38 5.43
CA LEU A 216 18.98 -21.22 4.73
C LEU A 216 18.52 -21.57 3.31
N LEU A 217 19.24 -22.46 2.63
CA LEU A 217 18.89 -22.96 1.30
C LEU A 217 17.60 -23.78 1.35
N ASP A 218 17.50 -24.74 2.27
CA ASP A 218 16.29 -25.56 2.43
C ASP A 218 15.05 -24.68 2.72
N ALA A 219 15.19 -23.73 3.67
CA ALA A 219 14.12 -22.80 4.02
C ALA A 219 13.74 -21.86 2.86
N PHE A 220 14.71 -21.46 2.04
CA PHE A 220 14.47 -20.68 0.83
C PHE A 220 13.70 -21.50 -0.20
N GLU A 221 14.14 -22.72 -0.51
CA GLU A 221 13.52 -23.59 -1.50
C GLU A 221 12.09 -23.95 -1.12
N GLU A 222 11.84 -24.31 0.14
CA GLU A 222 10.49 -24.61 0.66
C GLU A 222 9.56 -23.41 0.44
N LYS A 223 9.96 -22.24 0.92
CA LYS A 223 9.15 -21.03 0.83
C LYS A 223 9.00 -20.52 -0.61
N PHE A 224 10.01 -20.70 -1.45
CA PHE A 224 9.92 -20.35 -2.87
C PHE A 224 8.96 -21.29 -3.60
N ALA A 225 8.95 -22.58 -3.26
CA ALA A 225 7.99 -23.55 -3.78
C ALA A 225 6.55 -23.21 -3.36
N GLU A 226 6.32 -22.80 -2.11
CA GLU A 226 5.00 -22.30 -1.65
C GLU A 226 4.49 -21.15 -2.54
N TYR A 227 5.34 -20.15 -2.84
CA TYR A 227 4.96 -19.04 -3.73
C TYR A 227 4.67 -19.50 -5.16
N GLN A 228 5.41 -20.48 -5.67
CA GLN A 228 5.14 -21.06 -6.98
C GLN A 228 3.79 -21.81 -6.99
N GLU A 229 3.49 -22.56 -5.94
CA GLU A 229 2.22 -23.27 -5.78
C GLU A 229 1.04 -22.28 -5.71
N ASP A 230 1.13 -21.26 -4.88
CA ASP A 230 0.14 -20.17 -4.79
C ASP A 230 -0.11 -19.52 -6.15
N PHE A 231 0.95 -19.30 -6.94
CA PHE A 231 0.80 -18.78 -8.28
C PHE A 231 -0.01 -19.72 -9.18
N GLN A 232 0.11 -21.05 -9.04
CA GLN A 232 -0.64 -22.00 -9.87
C GLN A 232 -2.16 -21.89 -9.72
N TYR A 233 -2.63 -21.41 -8.56
CA TYR A 233 -4.05 -21.31 -8.22
C TYR A 233 -4.62 -19.89 -8.36
N ASN A 234 -3.83 -18.92 -8.84
CA ASN A 234 -4.32 -17.56 -9.01
C ASN A 234 -5.00 -17.34 -10.38
N ALA A 235 -5.89 -16.34 -10.44
CA ALA A 235 -6.68 -16.02 -11.63
C ALA A 235 -5.82 -15.66 -12.86
N VAL A 236 -4.63 -15.07 -12.64
CA VAL A 236 -3.70 -14.73 -13.74
C VAL A 236 -3.11 -15.98 -14.36
N SER A 237 -2.75 -16.97 -13.54
CA SER A 237 -2.22 -18.26 -13.94
C SER A 237 -3.23 -19.08 -14.70
N GLU A 238 -4.51 -19.08 -14.31
CA GLU A 238 -5.57 -19.70 -15.09
C GLU A 238 -5.69 -19.11 -16.50
N ILE A 239 -5.63 -17.79 -16.62
CA ILE A 239 -5.64 -17.10 -17.93
C ILE A 239 -4.40 -17.49 -18.74
N TYR A 240 -3.23 -17.54 -18.10
CA TYR A 240 -1.97 -17.94 -18.74
C TYR A 240 -2.02 -19.39 -19.23
N LYS A 241 -2.41 -20.35 -18.38
CA LYS A 241 -2.60 -21.78 -18.73
C LYS A 241 -3.54 -21.92 -19.94
N LYS A 242 -4.62 -21.15 -19.98
CA LYS A 242 -5.53 -21.14 -21.14
C LYS A 242 -4.89 -20.59 -22.41
N ILE A 243 -4.01 -19.60 -22.31
CA ILE A 243 -3.24 -19.09 -23.47
C ILE A 243 -2.29 -20.16 -23.99
N VAL A 244 -1.57 -20.85 -23.09
CA VAL A 244 -0.66 -21.96 -23.46
C VAL A 244 -1.43 -23.07 -24.16
N PHE A 245 -2.54 -23.54 -23.56
CA PHE A 245 -3.39 -24.58 -24.14
C PHE A 245 -3.88 -24.22 -25.56
N LEU A 246 -4.29 -22.97 -25.79
CA LEU A 246 -4.75 -22.54 -27.12
C LEU A 246 -3.62 -22.56 -28.16
N ASN A 247 -2.40 -22.18 -27.78
CA ASN A 247 -1.23 -22.26 -28.67
C ASN A 247 -0.91 -23.72 -29.04
N GLU A 248 -0.88 -24.61 -28.05
CA GLU A 248 -0.59 -26.05 -28.26
C GLU A 248 -1.63 -26.74 -29.15
N ASN A 249 -2.87 -26.24 -29.18
CA ASN A 249 -3.96 -26.78 -29.99
C ASN A 249 -4.16 -26.03 -31.33
N GLY A 250 -3.18 -25.26 -31.80
CA GLY A 250 -3.22 -24.58 -33.10
C GLY A 250 -4.20 -23.41 -33.19
N LYS A 251 -4.70 -22.89 -32.05
CA LYS A 251 -5.63 -21.75 -31.97
C LYS A 251 -4.90 -20.44 -31.68
N GLU A 252 -3.87 -20.15 -32.46
CA GLU A 252 -2.94 -19.04 -32.23
C GLU A 252 -3.62 -17.66 -32.18
N GLU A 253 -4.60 -17.40 -33.06
CA GLU A 253 -5.31 -16.12 -33.08
C GLU A 253 -6.15 -15.89 -31.81
N GLU A 254 -6.83 -16.94 -31.30
CA GLU A 254 -7.55 -16.84 -30.02
C GLU A 254 -6.60 -16.60 -28.85
N ALA A 255 -5.46 -17.31 -28.83
CA ALA A 255 -4.42 -17.16 -27.82
C ALA A 255 -3.84 -15.74 -27.82
N LYS A 256 -3.56 -15.18 -29.01
CA LYS A 256 -3.05 -13.82 -29.19
C LYS A 256 -4.02 -12.76 -28.69
N ILE A 257 -5.31 -12.91 -28.94
CA ILE A 257 -6.35 -12.00 -28.41
C ILE A 257 -6.36 -12.04 -26.88
N LYS A 258 -6.32 -13.23 -26.28
CA LYS A 258 -6.29 -13.38 -24.82
C LYS A 258 -5.01 -12.82 -24.20
N LYS A 259 -3.84 -13.12 -24.78
CA LYS A 259 -2.55 -12.56 -24.35
C LYS A 259 -2.59 -11.04 -24.36
N LYS A 260 -3.12 -10.43 -25.42
CA LYS A 260 -3.26 -8.97 -25.51
C LYS A 260 -4.16 -8.39 -24.42
N ARG A 261 -5.26 -9.07 -24.07
CA ARG A 261 -6.14 -8.65 -22.96
C ARG A 261 -5.46 -8.76 -21.60
N LEU A 262 -4.76 -9.88 -21.36
CA LEU A 262 -4.00 -10.10 -20.13
C LEU A 262 -2.93 -9.01 -19.95
N VAL A 263 -2.10 -8.79 -20.97
CA VAL A 263 -1.05 -7.75 -20.94
C VAL A 263 -1.64 -6.38 -20.68
N ARG A 264 -2.76 -6.02 -21.32
CA ARG A 264 -3.43 -4.73 -21.07
C ARG A 264 -3.94 -4.59 -19.63
N SER A 265 -4.44 -5.67 -19.02
CA SER A 265 -4.84 -5.65 -17.61
C SER A 265 -3.64 -5.41 -16.70
N LEU A 266 -2.57 -6.19 -16.88
CA LEU A 266 -1.34 -6.07 -16.11
C LEU A 266 -0.71 -4.66 -16.27
N GLN A 267 -0.71 -4.11 -17.48
CA GLN A 267 -0.25 -2.74 -17.73
C GLN A 267 -1.10 -1.69 -17.00
N ARG A 268 -2.42 -1.87 -16.94
CA ARG A 268 -3.31 -0.95 -16.20
C ARG A 268 -3.04 -1.01 -14.70
N ASP A 269 -2.81 -2.20 -14.16
CA ASP A 269 -2.54 -2.38 -12.74
C ASP A 269 -1.15 -1.82 -12.40
N PHE A 270 -0.15 -2.04 -13.26
CA PHE A 270 1.19 -1.47 -13.10
C PHE A 270 1.23 0.06 -13.25
N ARG A 271 0.40 0.67 -14.11
CA ARG A 271 0.37 2.13 -14.25
C ARG A 271 0.11 2.86 -12.94
N LYS A 272 -0.71 2.27 -12.07
CA LYS A 272 -0.96 2.82 -10.73
C LYS A 272 0.33 2.92 -9.92
N GLU A 273 1.22 1.92 -10.01
CA GLU A 273 2.48 1.88 -9.24
C GLU A 273 3.44 3.01 -9.61
N ILE A 274 3.36 3.53 -10.85
CA ILE A 274 4.22 4.58 -11.39
C ILE A 274 3.58 5.97 -11.44
N GLU A 275 2.30 6.11 -11.08
CA GLU A 275 1.65 7.42 -10.97
C GLU A 275 2.28 8.19 -9.80
N ILE A 276 2.84 9.37 -10.12
CA ILE A 276 3.46 10.32 -9.20
C ILE A 276 2.44 11.41 -8.86
#